data_AF-A0A8S9RV87-F1
#
_entry.id   AF-A0A8S9RV87-F1
#
_cell.length_a   1.000
_cell.length_b   1.000
_cell.length_c   1.000
_cell.angle_alpha   90.00
_cell.angle_beta   90.00
_cell.angle_gamma   90.00
#
_symmetry.space_group_name_H-M   'P 1'
#
loop_
_entity.id
_entity.type
_entity.pdbx_description
1 polymer ?
#
loop_
_entity_poly.entity_id
_entity_poly.type
_entity_poly.pdbx_seq_one_letter_code
_entity_poly.pdbx_strand_id
1 'polypeptide(L)'
;MLLGVNLKKRGVNLFFFYDESGKVLNLGLQGSSTLVCGSREVDVGNWQLHLKSETPGLVSHYCGFKTANSVNLSDLVQKNLTENMFGQVKLSDTAEDDSNVYVFQISTMSQFSTIDIALDEKTADMEDRTNTLTGSQLTTLLAEKHVAFDEKFRECFNLSEEIDAKTLDVGKAAIGNMLGGIGYLYGQSKVYYHKSKHHFLHYWPAELYTAVPCRSKLPWGQLSDEGFHQMLICKIKHDHVQYPDVVNPPTLLLVLCDLIIGIDEKKFNDEESAEIVSFLERAFARLEAWFQWVIHFPKREEGGKFLLAWQRQYNRSRTKPSCNTVASGMDDYPRVSHPSDDEMHVDLRCWIYLAADCMKFITTFLQRKKAEEDYSSIVHQLSDFDDLNKMHYDRDHKTYLDFGNHAGKVRLVIDVGRGIRVTNEEPELKKVPHVGYASLFPFMSKIIPPHSEILEQQLDLISSNELVCSDYGLLSLAKTSFVIIISSMQLFVHDTKRSDEPTTMLERSHMDEYQLHDSCLPQTLLFSNVVGEYDKTRYIWERYDQTKGTGEGGRNFTGWSALILLIMTEDYPCL
;
A
#
# COMPACT_ATOMS: atom_id res chain seq x y z
N MET A 1 52.86 2.60 29.82
CA MET A 1 52.44 3.60 28.81
C MET A 1 51.66 2.84 27.75
N LEU A 2 50.33 2.83 27.84
CA LEU A 2 49.48 2.16 26.85
C LEU A 2 49.28 3.10 25.66
N LEU A 3 49.71 2.68 24.47
CA LEU A 3 49.39 3.37 23.23
C LEU A 3 47.90 3.19 22.96
N GLY A 4 47.12 4.27 23.10
CA GLY A 4 45.72 4.28 22.71
C GLY A 4 45.62 4.09 21.20
N VAL A 5 45.29 2.88 20.75
CA VAL A 5 45.02 2.57 19.35
C VAL A 5 43.73 3.30 18.97
N ASN A 6 43.89 4.52 18.48
CA ASN A 6 42.79 5.37 18.04
C ASN A 6 42.26 4.81 16.70
N LEU A 7 41.39 3.80 16.80
CA LEU A 7 40.74 3.13 15.68
C LEU A 7 39.87 4.14 14.92
N LYS A 8 40.50 4.81 13.94
CA LYS A 8 39.78 5.63 12.96
C LYS A 8 38.69 4.78 12.33
N LYS A 9 37.43 5.18 12.49
CA LYS A 9 36.29 4.53 11.84
C LYS A 9 36.52 4.62 10.32
N ARG A 10 36.76 3.46 9.69
CA ARG A 10 36.89 3.33 8.24
C ARG A 10 35.48 3.20 7.65
N GLY A 11 35.15 4.03 6.67
CA GLY A 11 33.94 3.81 5.86
C GLY A 11 34.15 2.56 5.01
N VAL A 12 33.19 1.64 4.97
CA VAL A 12 33.23 0.40 4.19
C VAL A 12 31.85 0.16 3.60
N ASN A 13 31.76 0.18 2.27
CA ASN A 13 30.53 -0.07 1.52
C ASN A 13 30.67 -1.35 0.70
N LEU A 14 29.60 -2.14 0.59
CA LEU A 14 29.54 -3.33 -0.26
C LEU A 14 28.56 -3.07 -1.42
N PHE A 15 29.05 -3.15 -2.64
CA PHE A 15 28.26 -2.99 -3.86
C PHE A 15 28.13 -4.35 -4.57
N PHE A 16 26.90 -4.78 -4.84
CA PHE A 16 26.58 -6.07 -5.43
C PHE A 16 26.11 -5.88 -6.88
N PHE A 17 26.69 -6.61 -7.81
CA PHE A 17 26.30 -6.66 -9.21
C PHE A 17 25.99 -8.10 -9.59
N TYR A 18 24.85 -8.34 -10.24
CA TYR A 18 24.31 -9.68 -10.51
C TYR A 18 23.63 -9.70 -11.87
N ASP A 19 23.96 -10.69 -12.71
CA ASP A 19 23.19 -11.01 -13.91
C ASP A 19 22.28 -12.22 -13.64
N GLU A 20 20.98 -11.94 -13.55
CA GLU A 20 19.93 -12.95 -13.29
C GLU A 20 19.73 -13.92 -14.46
N SER A 21 20.13 -13.55 -15.68
CA SER A 21 20.12 -14.48 -16.82
C SER A 21 21.24 -15.53 -16.75
N GLY A 22 22.13 -15.45 -15.74
CA GLY A 22 23.25 -16.35 -15.56
C GLY A 22 24.42 -16.08 -16.50
N LYS A 23 24.41 -14.95 -17.22
CA LYS A 23 25.50 -14.55 -18.12
C LYS A 23 26.74 -14.12 -17.33
N VAL A 24 27.91 -14.41 -17.91
CA VAL A 24 29.21 -14.12 -17.30
C VAL A 24 29.48 -12.62 -17.28
N LEU A 25 29.85 -12.10 -16.11
CA LEU A 25 30.30 -10.74 -15.92
C LEU A 25 31.83 -10.68 -16.02
N ASN A 26 32.35 -9.65 -16.69
CA ASN A 26 33.77 -9.46 -16.90
C ASN A 26 34.30 -8.39 -15.96
N LEU A 27 35.32 -8.71 -15.15
CA LEU A 27 36.00 -7.75 -14.28
C LEU A 27 36.74 -6.69 -15.13
N GLY A 28 36.68 -5.43 -14.71
CA GLY A 28 37.41 -4.34 -15.34
C GLY A 28 38.95 -4.48 -15.21
N LEU A 29 39.67 -3.87 -16.15
CA LEU A 29 41.14 -3.88 -16.15
C LEU A 29 41.70 -3.11 -14.95
N GLN A 30 42.75 -3.65 -14.33
CA GLN A 30 43.41 -3.04 -13.18
C GLN A 30 43.94 -1.63 -13.52
N GLY A 31 43.40 -0.61 -12.85
CA GLY A 31 43.70 0.81 -13.13
C GLY A 31 42.70 1.53 -14.04
N SER A 32 41.70 0.83 -14.58
CA SER A 32 40.51 1.45 -15.20
C SER A 32 39.56 2.02 -14.15
N SER A 33 38.67 2.92 -14.56
CA SER A 33 37.45 3.26 -13.81
C SER A 33 36.38 2.16 -13.87
N THR A 34 36.39 1.32 -14.91
CA THR A 34 35.45 0.19 -15.05
C THR A 34 35.63 -0.81 -13.90
N LEU A 35 34.55 -1.14 -13.18
CA LEU A 35 34.49 -2.26 -12.24
C LEU A 35 34.10 -3.56 -12.95
N VAL A 36 33.03 -3.52 -13.76
CA VAL A 36 32.44 -4.69 -14.43
C VAL A 36 31.90 -4.28 -15.80
N CYS A 37 31.91 -5.20 -16.76
CA CYS A 37 31.13 -5.09 -17.99
C CYS A 37 30.42 -6.40 -18.38
N GLY A 38 29.32 -6.28 -19.11
CA GLY A 38 28.46 -7.39 -19.51
C GLY A 38 27.75 -7.15 -20.84
N SER A 39 27.07 -8.18 -21.37
CA SER A 39 26.39 -8.11 -22.67
C SER A 39 25.09 -8.93 -22.73
N ARG A 40 23.95 -8.24 -22.82
CA ARG A 40 22.62 -8.83 -22.92
C ARG A 40 21.95 -8.39 -24.22
N GLU A 41 22.38 -9.05 -25.30
CA GLU A 41 22.05 -8.82 -26.73
C GLU A 41 20.55 -8.68 -27.08
N VAL A 42 19.65 -9.09 -26.19
CA VAL A 42 18.19 -9.12 -26.44
C VAL A 42 17.50 -7.81 -26.01
N ASP A 43 18.06 -7.09 -25.02
CA ASP A 43 17.39 -5.91 -24.43
C ASP A 43 18.34 -4.82 -23.91
N VAL A 44 19.36 -5.13 -23.10
CA VAL A 44 20.27 -4.12 -22.50
C VAL A 44 21.52 -3.84 -23.36
N GLY A 45 21.77 -4.64 -24.39
CA GLY A 45 22.94 -4.45 -25.27
C GLY A 45 24.26 -4.71 -24.55
N ASN A 46 25.30 -3.92 -24.84
CA ASN A 46 26.61 -4.01 -24.19
C ASN A 46 26.76 -2.86 -23.18
N TRP A 47 27.11 -3.16 -21.93
CA TRP A 47 27.18 -2.15 -20.87
C TRP A 47 28.49 -2.24 -20.06
N GLN A 48 28.88 -1.11 -19.45
CA GLN A 48 29.97 -1.00 -18.50
C GLN A 48 29.51 -0.27 -17.24
N LEU A 49 30.06 -0.65 -16.10
CA LEU A 49 29.81 0.00 -14.82
C LEU A 49 31.12 0.58 -14.29
N HIS A 50 31.13 1.89 -14.08
CA HIS A 50 32.31 2.69 -13.74
C HIS A 50 32.24 3.23 -12.31
N LEU A 51 33.36 3.15 -11.61
CA LEU A 51 33.61 3.82 -10.34
C LEU A 51 34.38 5.12 -10.57
N LYS A 52 33.84 6.25 -10.12
CA LYS A 52 34.57 7.52 -10.03
C LYS A 52 34.46 8.10 -8.62
N SER A 53 35.46 8.87 -8.23
CA SER A 53 35.47 9.54 -6.93
C SER A 53 36.57 10.61 -6.88
N GLU A 54 36.24 11.74 -6.27
CA GLU A 54 37.20 12.79 -5.90
C GLU A 54 37.90 12.47 -4.55
N THR A 55 37.52 11.38 -3.87
CA THR A 55 38.04 11.00 -2.54
C THR A 55 39.40 10.30 -2.66
N PRO A 56 40.50 10.89 -2.16
CA PRO A 56 41.82 10.26 -2.21
C PRO A 56 41.92 9.06 -1.25
N GLY A 57 42.69 8.04 -1.65
CA GLY A 57 43.00 6.89 -0.78
C GLY A 57 41.87 5.87 -0.62
N LEU A 58 40.95 5.79 -1.58
CA LEU A 58 40.03 4.67 -1.71
C LEU A 58 40.78 3.35 -1.90
N VAL A 59 40.28 2.30 -1.25
CA VAL A 59 40.76 0.92 -1.41
C VAL A 59 39.57 0.04 -1.73
N SER A 60 39.56 -0.55 -2.91
CA SER A 60 38.63 -1.60 -3.30
C SER A 60 39.21 -2.98 -3.04
N HIS A 61 38.37 -3.87 -2.52
CA HIS A 61 38.55 -5.32 -2.58
C HIS A 61 37.34 -5.94 -3.29
N TYR A 62 37.47 -7.14 -3.84
CA TYR A 62 36.37 -7.77 -4.57
C TYR A 62 36.26 -9.28 -4.34
N CYS A 63 35.08 -9.82 -4.67
CA CYS A 63 34.90 -11.25 -4.92
C CYS A 63 33.90 -11.47 -6.05
N GLY A 64 34.06 -12.57 -6.79
CA GLY A 64 33.13 -13.01 -7.83
C GLY A 64 32.58 -14.42 -7.53
N PHE A 65 31.30 -14.64 -7.80
CA PHE A 65 30.61 -15.92 -7.59
C PHE A 65 29.78 -16.34 -8.79
N LYS A 66 29.57 -17.64 -8.95
CA LYS A 66 28.64 -18.24 -9.91
C LYS A 66 27.41 -18.80 -9.17
N THR A 67 26.24 -18.18 -9.36
CA THR A 67 24.99 -18.58 -8.68
C THR A 67 23.76 -18.52 -9.59
N ALA A 68 22.84 -19.46 -9.37
CA ALA A 68 21.56 -19.54 -10.08
C ALA A 68 20.45 -18.66 -9.46
N ASN A 69 20.69 -17.97 -8.33
CA ASN A 69 19.77 -17.00 -7.74
C ASN A 69 20.47 -16.01 -6.79
N SER A 70 19.80 -14.90 -6.50
CA SER A 70 20.26 -13.79 -5.64
C SER A 70 19.93 -13.95 -4.14
N VAL A 71 19.20 -15.00 -3.73
CA VAL A 71 18.56 -15.05 -2.40
C VAL A 71 19.58 -15.03 -1.24
N ASN A 72 20.76 -15.62 -1.44
CA ASN A 72 21.78 -15.82 -0.39
C ASN A 72 23.11 -15.11 -0.71
N LEU A 73 23.14 -14.00 -1.47
CA LEU A 73 24.39 -13.32 -1.80
C LEU A 73 25.17 -12.82 -0.57
N SER A 74 24.46 -12.37 0.48
CA SER A 74 25.07 -11.95 1.73
C SER A 74 25.83 -13.08 2.45
N ASP A 75 25.29 -14.31 2.41
CA ASP A 75 25.93 -15.49 2.97
C ASP A 75 27.22 -15.87 2.20
N LEU A 76 27.21 -15.75 0.88
CA LEU A 76 28.39 -16.01 0.04
C LEU A 76 29.50 -14.99 0.34
N VAL A 77 29.14 -13.72 0.44
CA VAL A 77 30.05 -12.65 0.87
C VAL A 77 30.58 -12.90 2.27
N GLN A 78 29.74 -13.24 3.24
CA GLN A 78 30.17 -13.48 4.62
C GLN A 78 31.15 -14.66 4.73
N LYS A 79 31.00 -15.70 3.89
CA LYS A 79 31.94 -16.83 3.78
C LYS A 79 33.26 -16.48 3.06
N ASN A 80 33.24 -15.44 2.21
CA ASN A 80 34.43 -14.96 1.49
C ASN A 80 35.32 -14.02 2.32
N LEU A 81 34.76 -13.34 3.32
CA LEU A 81 35.50 -12.37 4.14
C LEU A 81 36.70 -13.02 4.87
N THR A 82 37.87 -12.44 4.64
CA THR A 82 39.16 -12.81 5.24
C THR A 82 39.61 -11.75 6.24
N GLU A 83 40.19 -12.15 7.37
CA GLU A 83 40.81 -11.24 8.33
C GLU A 83 42.33 -11.21 8.15
N ASN A 84 42.93 -10.03 8.05
CA ASN A 84 44.39 -9.89 7.96
C ASN A 84 45.06 -9.80 9.34
N MET A 85 46.41 -9.88 9.39
CA MET A 85 47.19 -9.83 10.63
C MET A 85 47.05 -8.54 11.46
N PHE A 86 46.32 -7.53 10.96
CA PHE A 86 46.01 -6.27 11.66
C PHE A 86 44.52 -6.15 12.06
N GLY A 87 43.77 -7.25 12.00
CA GLY A 87 42.34 -7.29 12.35
C GLY A 87 41.42 -6.59 11.35
N GLN A 88 41.87 -6.38 10.10
CA GLN A 88 41.03 -5.81 9.05
C GLN A 88 40.36 -6.94 8.27
N VAL A 89 39.03 -6.93 8.27
CA VAL A 89 38.19 -7.85 7.50
C VAL A 89 38.03 -7.32 6.07
N LYS A 90 38.38 -8.14 5.08
CA LYS A 90 38.26 -7.81 3.65
C LYS A 90 37.82 -8.98 2.77
N LEU A 91 37.24 -8.70 1.60
CA LEU A 91 37.04 -9.69 0.54
C LEU A 91 38.38 -10.30 0.08
N SER A 92 38.31 -11.49 -0.51
CA SER A 92 39.48 -12.30 -0.86
C SER A 92 40.33 -11.76 -2.01
N ASP A 93 39.78 -10.88 -2.85
CA ASP A 93 40.33 -10.46 -4.16
C ASP A 93 40.39 -11.62 -5.17
N THR A 94 39.36 -12.48 -5.19
CA THR A 94 39.25 -13.65 -6.08
C THR A 94 37.84 -13.79 -6.68
N ALA A 95 37.73 -14.24 -7.93
CA ALA A 95 36.47 -14.60 -8.58
C ALA A 95 36.45 -16.08 -8.98
N GLU A 96 35.25 -16.67 -9.03
CA GLU A 96 35.01 -17.99 -9.63
C GLU A 96 35.00 -17.89 -11.17
N ASP A 97 35.40 -18.95 -11.86
CA ASP A 97 35.24 -19.04 -13.33
C ASP A 97 33.77 -18.88 -13.71
N ASP A 98 33.50 -18.14 -14.79
CA ASP A 98 32.15 -17.76 -15.25
C ASP A 98 31.28 -17.01 -14.20
N SER A 99 31.88 -16.23 -13.29
CA SER A 99 31.14 -15.45 -12.28
C SER A 99 30.04 -14.56 -12.91
N ASN A 100 28.78 -14.77 -12.50
CA ASN A 100 27.64 -13.90 -12.83
C ASN A 100 27.25 -12.95 -11.68
N VAL A 101 28.00 -13.00 -10.57
CA VAL A 101 27.97 -12.02 -9.48
C VAL A 101 29.36 -11.45 -9.29
N TYR A 102 29.45 -10.14 -9.08
CA TYR A 102 30.62 -9.50 -8.46
C TYR A 102 30.19 -8.63 -7.29
N VAL A 103 30.95 -8.67 -6.21
CA VAL A 103 30.77 -7.81 -5.04
C VAL A 103 32.05 -7.02 -4.79
N PHE A 104 31.92 -5.71 -4.61
CA PHE A 104 33.04 -4.80 -4.35
C PHE A 104 32.91 -4.18 -2.96
N GLN A 105 33.93 -4.40 -2.14
CA GLN A 105 34.11 -3.74 -0.85
C GLN A 105 34.96 -2.49 -1.04
N ILE A 106 34.32 -1.33 -1.09
CA ILE A 106 34.99 -0.05 -1.30
C ILE A 106 35.14 0.65 0.06
N SER A 107 36.38 0.95 0.43
CA SER A 107 36.73 1.39 1.78
C SER A 107 37.56 2.67 1.79
N THR A 108 37.26 3.60 2.70
CA THR A 108 37.91 4.92 2.80
C THR A 108 38.34 5.28 4.22
N MET A 109 39.39 6.09 4.33
CA MET A 109 39.89 6.67 5.59
C MET A 109 39.45 8.12 5.81
N SER A 110 38.71 8.71 4.86
CA SER A 110 38.11 10.03 5.03
C SER A 110 36.87 9.99 5.93
N GLN A 111 36.55 11.11 6.59
CA GLN A 111 35.30 11.26 7.34
C GLN A 111 34.08 11.49 6.43
N PHE A 112 34.32 12.04 5.24
CA PHE A 112 33.32 12.27 4.19
C PHE A 112 33.89 11.79 2.86
N SER A 113 33.09 11.08 2.06
CA SER A 113 33.53 10.52 0.78
C SER A 113 32.38 10.42 -0.21
N THR A 114 32.51 11.09 -1.35
CA THR A 114 31.63 10.89 -2.50
C THR A 114 32.15 9.70 -3.31
N ILE A 115 31.29 8.76 -3.67
CA ILE A 115 31.62 7.59 -4.48
C ILE A 115 30.52 7.46 -5.53
N ASP A 116 30.85 7.70 -6.79
CA ASP A 116 29.90 7.67 -7.89
C ASP A 116 30.03 6.34 -8.63
N ILE A 117 28.88 5.73 -8.92
CA ILE A 117 28.79 4.50 -9.71
C ILE A 117 27.87 4.80 -10.90
N ALA A 118 28.45 4.86 -12.09
CA ALA A 118 27.73 5.10 -13.32
C ALA A 118 27.62 3.79 -14.12
N LEU A 119 26.40 3.44 -14.53
CA LEU A 119 26.13 2.41 -15.53
C LEU A 119 25.97 3.11 -16.88
N ASP A 120 26.73 2.68 -17.89
CA ASP A 120 26.71 3.29 -19.22
C ASP A 120 26.72 2.24 -20.33
N GLU A 121 26.20 2.60 -21.51
CA GLU A 121 26.18 1.75 -22.69
C GLU A 121 27.54 1.80 -23.40
N LYS A 122 27.93 0.73 -24.10
CA LYS A 122 29.22 0.64 -24.81
C LYS A 122 29.23 1.36 -26.16
N THR A 123 28.97 2.67 -26.13
CA THR A 123 28.98 3.58 -27.28
C THR A 123 30.32 4.34 -27.42
N ALA A 124 30.45 5.17 -28.47
CA ALA A 124 31.67 5.93 -28.77
C ALA A 124 31.83 7.20 -27.91
N ASP A 125 30.74 7.66 -27.28
CA ASP A 125 30.60 8.87 -26.45
C ASP A 125 30.56 8.56 -24.94
N MET A 126 30.80 7.30 -24.55
CA MET A 126 30.78 6.81 -23.17
C MET A 126 31.60 7.68 -22.20
N GLU A 127 32.81 8.12 -22.56
CA GLU A 127 33.66 8.83 -21.61
C GLU A 127 33.05 10.18 -21.21
N ASP A 128 32.43 10.88 -22.16
CA ASP A 128 31.71 12.14 -21.91
C ASP A 128 30.40 11.90 -21.15
N ARG A 129 29.60 10.88 -21.51
CA ARG A 129 28.39 10.48 -20.76
C ARG A 129 28.71 10.09 -19.31
N THR A 130 29.74 9.28 -19.11
CA THR A 130 30.23 8.91 -17.79
C THR A 130 30.92 10.09 -17.08
N ASN A 131 31.26 11.19 -17.75
CA ASN A 131 31.68 12.46 -17.14
C ASN A 131 30.50 13.34 -16.71
N THR A 132 29.38 13.37 -17.44
CA THR A 132 28.17 14.10 -17.00
C THR A 132 27.46 13.41 -15.84
N LEU A 133 27.50 12.07 -15.79
CA LEU A 133 26.90 11.25 -14.74
C LEU A 133 27.75 11.06 -13.48
N THR A 134 28.83 11.83 -13.27
CA THR A 134 29.68 11.73 -12.06
C THR A 134 30.22 13.09 -11.57
N GLY A 135 30.80 13.12 -10.37
CA GLY A 135 31.51 14.27 -9.79
C GLY A 135 30.66 15.52 -9.63
N SER A 136 31.26 16.68 -9.90
CA SER A 136 30.60 17.99 -9.86
C SER A 136 29.41 18.13 -10.82
N GLN A 137 29.41 17.41 -11.96
CA GLN A 137 28.29 17.43 -12.90
C GLN A 137 27.07 16.67 -12.34
N LEU A 138 27.28 15.46 -11.82
CA LEU A 138 26.24 14.73 -11.08
C LEU A 138 25.75 15.52 -9.87
N THR A 139 26.65 16.16 -9.12
CA THR A 139 26.30 16.98 -7.95
C THR A 139 25.39 18.15 -8.33
N THR A 140 25.66 18.80 -9.46
CA THR A 140 24.83 19.89 -10.01
C THR A 140 23.47 19.35 -10.46
N LEU A 141 23.47 18.26 -11.24
CA LEU A 141 22.24 17.61 -11.73
C LEU A 141 21.35 17.11 -10.59
N LEU A 142 21.91 16.59 -9.50
CA LEU A 142 21.16 16.19 -8.30
C LEU A 142 20.48 17.38 -7.62
N ALA A 143 21.15 18.54 -7.55
CA ALA A 143 20.55 19.75 -7.01
C ALA A 143 19.41 20.27 -7.92
N GLU A 144 19.61 20.29 -9.24
CA GLU A 144 18.57 20.64 -10.23
C GLU A 144 17.36 19.70 -10.13
N LYS A 145 17.59 18.39 -10.03
CA LYS A 145 16.51 17.41 -9.88
C LYS A 145 15.81 17.48 -8.53
N HIS A 146 16.49 17.90 -7.46
CA HIS A 146 15.83 18.17 -6.18
C HIS A 146 14.92 19.41 -6.27
N VAL A 147 15.34 20.48 -6.94
CA VAL A 147 14.47 21.65 -7.17
C VAL A 147 13.27 21.28 -8.03
N ALA A 148 13.47 20.59 -9.16
CA ALA A 148 12.38 20.16 -10.03
C ALA A 148 11.41 19.17 -9.35
N PHE A 149 11.88 18.34 -8.41
CA PHE A 149 11.02 17.52 -7.56
C PHE A 149 10.20 18.38 -6.59
N ASP A 150 10.83 19.36 -5.93
CA ASP A 150 10.16 20.31 -5.01
C ASP A 150 9.11 21.19 -5.70
N GLU A 151 9.30 21.49 -6.98
CA GLU A 151 8.35 22.21 -7.84
C GLU A 151 7.20 21.28 -8.24
N LYS A 152 7.48 20.12 -8.88
CA LYS A 152 6.45 19.14 -9.28
C LYS A 152 5.63 18.65 -8.07
N PHE A 153 6.24 18.52 -6.90
CA PHE A 153 5.52 18.12 -5.68
C PHE A 153 4.50 19.19 -5.23
N ARG A 154 4.80 20.48 -5.36
CA ARG A 154 3.81 21.54 -5.07
C ARG A 154 2.71 21.60 -6.13
N GLU A 155 3.08 21.42 -7.40
CA GLU A 155 2.15 21.39 -8.53
C GLU A 155 1.13 20.23 -8.42
N CYS A 156 1.62 18.98 -8.30
CA CYS A 156 0.79 17.77 -8.22
C CYS A 156 -0.17 17.72 -7.03
N PHE A 157 0.13 18.48 -5.96
CA PHE A 157 -0.63 18.46 -4.70
C PHE A 157 -1.23 19.83 -4.33
N ASN A 158 -1.20 20.81 -5.25
CA ASN A 158 -1.77 22.15 -5.10
C ASN A 158 -1.44 22.84 -3.75
N LEU A 159 -0.20 22.67 -3.28
CA LEU A 159 0.21 23.05 -1.93
C LEU A 159 0.32 24.58 -1.77
N SER A 160 -0.30 25.12 -0.71
CA SER A 160 -0.19 26.54 -0.37
C SER A 160 1.20 26.91 0.16
N GLU A 161 1.59 28.18 0.03
CA GLU A 161 2.88 28.68 0.51
C GLU A 161 3.00 28.72 2.06
N GLU A 162 1.88 28.56 2.78
CA GLU A 162 1.82 28.68 4.25
C GLU A 162 2.12 27.35 5.00
N ILE A 163 2.29 26.24 4.28
CA ILE A 163 2.53 24.92 4.87
C ILE A 163 3.93 24.85 5.52
N ASP A 164 3.97 24.40 6.79
CA ASP A 164 5.21 24.36 7.57
C ASP A 164 6.21 23.30 7.06
N ALA A 165 7.50 23.54 7.31
CA ALA A 165 8.58 22.69 6.82
C ALA A 165 8.52 21.23 7.32
N LYS A 166 8.01 20.97 8.53
CA LYS A 166 7.86 19.58 9.04
C LYS A 166 6.74 18.85 8.34
N THR A 167 5.60 19.50 8.12
CA THR A 167 4.52 18.98 7.29
C THR A 167 5.00 18.69 5.88
N LEU A 168 5.74 19.61 5.27
CA LEU A 168 6.29 19.44 3.93
C LEU A 168 7.28 18.25 3.86
N ASP A 169 8.15 18.08 4.86
CA ASP A 169 9.03 16.92 4.98
C ASP A 169 8.25 15.59 5.07
N VAL A 170 7.12 15.57 5.78
CA VAL A 170 6.25 14.37 5.89
C VAL A 170 5.60 14.03 4.56
N GLY A 171 5.02 15.01 3.85
CA GLY A 171 4.42 14.79 2.54
C GLY A 171 5.44 14.29 1.51
N LYS A 172 6.62 14.91 1.46
CA LYS A 172 7.74 14.47 0.61
C LYS A 172 8.22 13.06 0.99
N ALA A 173 8.28 12.73 2.28
CA ALA A 173 8.70 11.41 2.75
C ALA A 173 7.67 10.32 2.45
N ALA A 174 6.37 10.62 2.57
CA ALA A 174 5.28 9.72 2.20
C ALA A 174 5.39 9.30 0.74
N ILE A 175 5.50 10.28 -0.17
CA ILE A 175 5.52 10.00 -1.60
C ILE A 175 6.87 9.47 -2.09
N GLY A 176 7.99 9.99 -1.57
CA GLY A 176 9.33 9.53 -1.92
C GLY A 176 9.60 8.08 -1.51
N ASN A 177 9.06 7.62 -0.37
CA ASN A 177 9.16 6.22 0.03
C ASN A 177 8.14 5.32 -0.69
N MET A 178 6.96 5.83 -1.09
CA MET A 178 6.03 5.08 -1.95
C MET A 178 6.64 4.84 -3.33
N LEU A 179 7.08 5.89 -4.03
CA LEU A 179 7.72 5.78 -5.35
C LEU A 179 9.01 4.97 -5.27
N GLY A 180 9.84 5.20 -4.24
CA GLY A 180 11.02 4.38 -3.93
C GLY A 180 10.71 2.98 -3.39
N GLY A 181 9.44 2.61 -3.30
CA GLY A 181 8.92 1.28 -3.00
C GLY A 181 8.29 0.58 -4.21
N ILE A 182 8.17 1.25 -5.36
CA ILE A 182 7.74 0.60 -6.60
C ILE A 182 8.80 -0.41 -7.04
N GLY A 183 8.36 -1.61 -7.39
CA GLY A 183 9.24 -2.71 -7.81
C GLY A 183 8.66 -3.50 -8.98
N TYR A 184 9.55 -4.07 -9.78
CA TYR A 184 9.23 -5.12 -10.75
C TYR A 184 9.46 -6.47 -10.09
N LEU A 185 8.45 -7.35 -10.13
CA LEU A 185 8.51 -8.72 -9.66
C LEU A 185 8.19 -9.67 -10.82
N TYR A 186 8.92 -10.77 -10.92
CA TYR A 186 8.66 -11.84 -11.90
C TYR A 186 8.69 -13.21 -11.22
N GLY A 187 7.75 -14.10 -11.55
CA GLY A 187 7.77 -15.48 -11.04
C GLY A 187 6.45 -16.22 -11.14
N GLN A 188 6.32 -17.31 -10.37
CA GLN A 188 5.13 -18.17 -10.33
C GLN A 188 4.54 -18.24 -8.91
N SER A 189 3.36 -17.65 -8.73
CA SER A 189 2.56 -17.78 -7.50
C SER A 189 2.16 -19.23 -7.22
N LYS A 190 1.97 -19.57 -5.94
CA LYS A 190 1.43 -20.87 -5.50
C LYS A 190 -0.04 -20.71 -5.13
N VAL A 191 -0.93 -21.33 -5.90
CA VAL A 191 -2.38 -21.18 -5.79
C VAL A 191 -2.99 -22.41 -5.11
N TYR A 192 -3.80 -22.21 -4.07
CA TYR A 192 -4.55 -23.30 -3.45
C TYR A 192 -5.88 -23.51 -4.18
N TYR A 193 -6.00 -24.64 -4.90
CA TYR A 193 -7.26 -25.00 -5.56
C TYR A 193 -7.91 -26.21 -4.87
N HIS A 194 -9.04 -25.98 -4.21
CA HIS A 194 -9.70 -26.95 -3.31
C HIS A 194 -10.21 -28.24 -4.00
N LYS A 195 -10.27 -28.29 -5.34
CA LYS A 195 -10.63 -29.51 -6.11
C LYS A 195 -9.39 -30.23 -6.68
N SER A 196 -8.18 -29.74 -6.41
CA SER A 196 -6.93 -30.37 -6.85
C SER A 196 -6.58 -31.61 -6.02
N LYS A 197 -5.84 -32.54 -6.61
CA LYS A 197 -5.13 -33.61 -5.88
C LYS A 197 -3.77 -33.16 -5.32
N HIS A 198 -3.29 -31.98 -5.73
CA HIS A 198 -2.04 -31.38 -5.25
C HIS A 198 -2.32 -30.35 -4.17
N HIS A 199 -1.43 -30.24 -3.18
CA HIS A 199 -1.57 -29.30 -2.05
C HIS A 199 -1.54 -27.83 -2.48
N PHE A 200 -0.96 -27.53 -3.64
CA PHE A 200 -1.05 -26.25 -4.36
C PHE A 200 -0.78 -26.52 -5.85
N LEU A 201 -1.12 -25.56 -6.70
CA LEU A 201 -0.72 -25.48 -8.09
C LEU A 201 0.27 -24.32 -8.25
N HIS A 202 1.15 -24.39 -9.26
CA HIS A 202 1.88 -23.20 -9.71
C HIS A 202 1.03 -22.46 -10.73
N TYR A 203 0.91 -21.14 -10.57
CA TYR A 203 0.36 -20.25 -11.59
C TYR A 203 1.30 -20.16 -12.80
N TRP A 204 0.86 -19.55 -13.89
CA TRP A 204 1.78 -19.24 -15.00
C TRP A 204 2.83 -18.21 -14.55
N PRO A 205 4.03 -18.19 -15.17
CA PRO A 205 5.00 -17.12 -14.96
C PRO A 205 4.38 -15.77 -15.32
N ALA A 206 4.37 -14.84 -14.38
CA ALA A 206 3.78 -13.52 -14.54
C ALA A 206 4.75 -12.45 -14.03
N GLU A 207 4.63 -11.26 -14.61
CA GLU A 207 5.27 -10.04 -14.12
C GLU A 207 4.26 -9.16 -13.38
N LEU A 208 4.77 -8.34 -12.46
CA LEU A 208 4.00 -7.35 -11.71
C LEU A 208 4.87 -6.13 -11.45
N TYR A 209 4.41 -4.96 -11.89
CA TYR A 209 4.96 -3.65 -11.54
C TYR A 209 3.96 -2.99 -10.60
N THR A 210 4.37 -2.69 -9.36
CA THR A 210 3.47 -2.35 -8.24
C THR A 210 4.23 -1.58 -7.17
N ALA A 211 3.54 -0.71 -6.43
CA ALA A 211 4.07 -0.20 -5.17
C ALA A 211 3.95 -1.28 -4.07
N VAL A 212 4.77 -1.19 -3.01
CA VAL A 212 4.77 -2.17 -1.92
C VAL A 212 4.55 -1.47 -0.56
N PRO A 213 3.64 -1.96 0.31
CA PRO A 213 3.21 -1.19 1.47
C PRO A 213 4.33 -0.88 2.47
N CYS A 214 5.30 -1.79 2.61
CA CYS A 214 6.48 -1.57 3.45
C CYS A 214 7.66 -2.43 2.97
N ARG A 215 8.67 -1.79 2.37
CA ARG A 215 9.89 -2.43 1.83
C ARG A 215 10.65 -3.35 2.81
N SER A 216 10.41 -3.25 4.12
CA SER A 216 11.08 -4.05 5.16
C SER A 216 10.26 -5.21 5.75
N LYS A 217 8.97 -5.31 5.41
CA LYS A 217 8.07 -6.38 5.89
C LYS A 217 7.22 -7.00 4.79
N LEU A 218 6.72 -6.17 3.87
CA LEU A 218 5.85 -6.50 2.76
C LEU A 218 6.46 -5.96 1.45
N PRO A 219 7.64 -6.45 1.00
CA PRO A 219 8.27 -6.04 -0.27
C PRO A 219 7.62 -6.70 -1.50
N TRP A 220 6.30 -6.77 -1.54
CA TRP A 220 5.50 -7.33 -2.63
C TRP A 220 4.13 -6.62 -2.69
N GLY A 221 3.50 -6.59 -3.86
CA GLY A 221 2.21 -5.90 -4.06
C GLY A 221 1.08 -6.51 -3.22
N GLN A 222 0.15 -5.67 -2.75
CA GLN A 222 -1.06 -6.07 -2.03
C GLN A 222 -2.28 -5.43 -2.70
N LEU A 223 -3.28 -6.24 -3.05
CA LEU A 223 -4.39 -5.83 -3.93
C LEU A 223 -5.27 -4.72 -3.34
N SER A 224 -5.47 -4.73 -2.02
CA SER A 224 -6.16 -3.67 -1.25
C SER A 224 -5.38 -2.35 -1.28
N ASP A 225 -4.08 -2.46 -1.01
CA ASP A 225 -3.17 -1.34 -0.79
C ASP A 225 -2.82 -0.64 -2.09
N GLU A 226 -2.75 -1.37 -3.21
CA GLU A 226 -2.44 -0.81 -4.52
C GLU A 226 -3.47 0.23 -4.97
N GLY A 227 -4.75 0.12 -4.60
CA GLY A 227 -5.70 1.21 -4.84
C GLY A 227 -5.35 2.49 -4.08
N PHE A 228 -4.85 2.36 -2.85
CA PHE A 228 -4.38 3.50 -2.04
C PHE A 228 -3.01 4.03 -2.52
N HIS A 229 -2.12 3.18 -3.05
CA HIS A 229 -0.93 3.62 -3.77
C HIS A 229 -1.33 4.45 -5.00
N GLN A 230 -2.24 3.93 -5.81
CA GLN A 230 -2.62 4.52 -7.10
C GLN A 230 -3.42 5.83 -6.95
N MET A 231 -4.16 6.03 -5.86
CA MET A 231 -4.73 7.36 -5.49
C MET A 231 -3.69 8.48 -5.33
N LEU A 232 -2.42 8.13 -5.06
CA LEU A 232 -1.31 9.07 -4.96
C LEU A 232 -0.41 9.06 -6.20
N ILE A 233 -0.25 7.92 -6.85
CA ILE A 233 0.55 7.79 -8.09
C ILE A 233 -0.15 8.46 -9.28
N CYS A 234 -1.50 8.38 -9.39
CA CYS A 234 -2.24 9.00 -10.49
C CYS A 234 -2.01 10.53 -10.57
N LYS A 235 -1.93 11.20 -9.41
CA LYS A 235 -1.63 12.64 -9.29
C LYS A 235 -0.21 13.00 -9.77
N ILE A 236 0.67 12.02 -10.00
CA ILE A 236 2.09 12.21 -10.35
C ILE A 236 2.44 11.64 -11.75
N LYS A 237 1.43 11.46 -12.62
CA LYS A 237 1.59 11.18 -14.07
C LYS A 237 2.57 10.03 -14.42
N HIS A 238 2.16 8.77 -14.23
CA HIS A 238 2.67 7.53 -14.88
C HIS A 238 1.73 6.33 -14.60
N ASP A 239 1.90 5.19 -15.29
CA ASP A 239 0.88 4.11 -15.41
C ASP A 239 1.18 2.73 -14.73
N HIS A 240 0.11 1.89 -14.64
CA HIS A 240 0.04 0.39 -14.63
C HIS A 240 -0.34 -0.40 -13.32
N VAL A 241 -0.63 -1.71 -13.47
CA VAL A 241 -1.74 -2.54 -12.85
C VAL A 241 -1.47 -4.07 -13.11
N GLN A 242 -1.90 -5.19 -12.45
CA GLN A 242 -2.70 -5.68 -11.26
C GLN A 242 -2.47 -7.24 -11.11
N TYR A 243 -2.77 -7.96 -9.98
CA TYR A 243 -3.10 -9.43 -9.96
C TYR A 243 -3.74 -10.05 -8.64
N PRO A 244 -4.05 -11.38 -8.45
CA PRO A 244 -5.33 -11.82 -7.82
C PRO A 244 -5.23 -12.91 -6.68
N ASP A 245 -6.28 -13.75 -6.56
CA ASP A 245 -6.46 -14.99 -5.75
C ASP A 245 -6.93 -14.87 -4.28
N VAL A 246 -7.09 -13.66 -3.75
CA VAL A 246 -7.97 -13.36 -2.61
C VAL A 246 -8.87 -12.19 -2.99
N VAL A 247 -10.15 -12.24 -2.66
CA VAL A 247 -11.05 -11.08 -2.82
C VAL A 247 -10.66 -10.08 -1.74
N ASN A 248 -10.01 -8.98 -2.12
CA ASN A 248 -9.76 -7.83 -1.27
C ASN A 248 -10.74 -6.70 -1.63
N PRO A 249 -10.90 -5.66 -0.79
CA PRO A 249 -11.52 -4.39 -1.17
C PRO A 249 -11.12 -3.92 -2.58
N PRO A 250 -12.08 -3.65 -3.49
CA PRO A 250 -11.81 -3.32 -4.90
C PRO A 250 -11.43 -1.83 -5.09
N THR A 251 -10.52 -1.34 -4.25
CA THR A 251 -10.05 0.06 -4.16
C THR A 251 -9.53 0.63 -5.48
N LEU A 252 -9.04 -0.21 -6.39
CA LEU A 252 -8.56 0.20 -7.71
C LEU A 252 -9.68 0.69 -8.65
N LEU A 253 -10.95 0.30 -8.45
CA LEU A 253 -12.07 0.85 -9.25
C LEU A 253 -12.33 2.33 -8.94
N LEU A 254 -11.98 2.77 -7.73
CA LEU A 254 -12.13 4.16 -7.28
C LEU A 254 -11.22 5.09 -8.11
N VAL A 255 -9.95 4.69 -8.28
CA VAL A 255 -8.96 5.45 -9.08
C VAL A 255 -9.37 5.53 -10.56
N LEU A 256 -10.01 4.48 -11.11
CA LEU A 256 -10.52 4.53 -12.49
C LEU A 256 -11.69 5.51 -12.66
N CYS A 257 -12.46 5.76 -11.60
CA CYS A 257 -13.50 6.81 -11.63
C CYS A 257 -12.88 8.21 -11.48
N ASP A 258 -11.90 8.37 -10.60
CA ASP A 258 -11.15 9.62 -10.41
C ASP A 258 -10.45 10.08 -11.71
N LEU A 259 -9.87 9.14 -12.47
CA LEU A 259 -9.31 9.40 -13.81
C LEU A 259 -10.36 9.87 -14.82
N ILE A 260 -11.57 9.30 -14.81
CA ILE A 260 -12.67 9.74 -15.70
C ILE A 260 -13.14 11.15 -15.30
N ILE A 261 -13.33 11.39 -14.00
CA ILE A 261 -13.72 12.70 -13.46
C ILE A 261 -12.66 13.76 -13.81
N GLY A 262 -11.38 13.41 -13.78
CA GLY A 262 -10.30 14.28 -14.23
C GLY A 262 -10.31 14.61 -15.72
N ILE A 263 -10.88 13.77 -16.59
CA ILE A 263 -11.12 14.12 -18.00
C ILE A 263 -12.25 15.14 -18.11
N ASP A 264 -13.39 14.90 -17.44
CA ASP A 264 -14.54 15.81 -17.46
C ASP A 264 -14.20 17.19 -16.85
N GLU A 265 -13.35 17.21 -15.82
CA GLU A 265 -12.83 18.44 -15.19
C GLU A 265 -11.61 19.06 -15.90
N LYS A 266 -11.09 18.41 -16.95
CA LYS A 266 -9.94 18.88 -17.75
C LYS A 266 -8.63 19.02 -16.95
N LYS A 267 -8.40 18.11 -16.00
CA LYS A 267 -7.11 17.91 -15.31
C LYS A 267 -6.04 17.31 -16.25
N PHE A 268 -6.46 16.72 -17.37
CA PHE A 268 -5.61 16.12 -18.42
C PHE A 268 -5.71 16.88 -19.74
N ASN A 269 -4.67 16.80 -20.57
CA ASN A 269 -4.72 17.31 -21.96
C ASN A 269 -5.38 16.29 -22.93
N ASP A 270 -5.58 16.67 -24.19
CA ASP A 270 -6.27 15.84 -25.20
C ASP A 270 -5.59 14.49 -25.47
N GLU A 271 -4.25 14.43 -25.45
CA GLU A 271 -3.46 13.22 -25.66
C GLU A 271 -3.53 12.31 -24.43
N GLU A 272 -3.26 12.85 -23.23
CA GLU A 272 -3.41 12.14 -21.95
C GLU A 272 -4.83 11.56 -21.79
N SER A 273 -5.87 12.33 -22.13
CA SER A 273 -7.26 11.88 -22.07
C SER A 273 -7.55 10.72 -23.04
N ALA A 274 -6.97 10.76 -24.24
CA ALA A 274 -7.11 9.69 -25.23
C ALA A 274 -6.37 8.41 -24.78
N GLU A 275 -5.23 8.53 -24.12
CA GLU A 275 -4.50 7.38 -23.54
C GLU A 275 -5.28 6.73 -22.39
N ILE A 276 -5.87 7.52 -21.49
CA ILE A 276 -6.73 7.03 -20.39
C ILE A 276 -7.96 6.30 -20.96
N VAL A 277 -8.66 6.88 -21.94
CA VAL A 277 -9.80 6.22 -22.60
C VAL A 277 -9.37 4.91 -23.27
N SER A 278 -8.26 4.93 -24.02
CA SER A 278 -7.68 3.74 -24.66
C SER A 278 -7.29 2.66 -23.64
N PHE A 279 -6.75 3.04 -22.48
CA PHE A 279 -6.50 2.11 -21.38
C PHE A 279 -7.80 1.51 -20.83
N LEU A 280 -8.81 2.34 -20.52
CA LEU A 280 -10.11 1.89 -20.00
C LEU A 280 -10.82 0.93 -20.98
N GLU A 281 -10.79 1.20 -22.28
CA GLU A 281 -11.36 0.31 -23.30
C GLU A 281 -10.67 -1.06 -23.37
N ARG A 282 -9.33 -1.09 -23.22
CA ARG A 282 -8.53 -2.33 -23.17
C ARG A 282 -8.68 -3.07 -21.84
N ALA A 283 -8.88 -2.36 -20.74
CA ALA A 283 -9.06 -2.90 -19.41
C ALA A 283 -10.48 -3.45 -19.15
N PHE A 284 -11.52 -2.88 -19.79
CA PHE A 284 -12.93 -3.13 -19.48
C PHE A 284 -13.29 -4.61 -19.30
N ALA A 285 -12.93 -5.48 -20.24
CA ALA A 285 -13.24 -6.91 -20.16
C ALA A 285 -12.55 -7.64 -19.00
N ARG A 286 -11.42 -7.12 -18.50
CA ARG A 286 -10.75 -7.63 -17.28
C ARG A 286 -11.41 -7.10 -16.02
N LEU A 287 -11.87 -5.84 -16.03
CA LEU A 287 -12.59 -5.21 -14.93
C LEU A 287 -13.97 -5.85 -14.72
N GLU A 288 -14.68 -6.14 -15.82
CA GLU A 288 -15.96 -6.86 -15.84
C GLU A 288 -15.81 -8.29 -15.29
N ALA A 289 -14.83 -9.07 -15.78
CA ALA A 289 -14.54 -10.40 -15.27
C ALA A 289 -14.07 -10.39 -13.80
N TRP A 290 -13.33 -9.36 -13.37
CA TRP A 290 -12.93 -9.17 -11.98
C TRP A 290 -14.12 -8.84 -11.10
N PHE A 291 -14.98 -7.89 -11.49
CA PHE A 291 -16.21 -7.56 -10.78
C PHE A 291 -17.13 -8.78 -10.66
N GLN A 292 -17.36 -9.52 -11.74
CA GLN A 292 -18.14 -10.77 -11.73
C GLN A 292 -17.61 -11.76 -10.69
N TRP A 293 -16.30 -11.94 -10.59
CA TRP A 293 -15.68 -12.80 -9.58
C TRP A 293 -15.85 -12.24 -8.15
N VAL A 294 -15.60 -10.93 -7.97
CA VAL A 294 -15.75 -10.21 -6.69
C VAL A 294 -17.19 -10.29 -6.16
N ILE A 295 -18.21 -10.18 -7.02
CA ILE A 295 -19.62 -10.31 -6.59
C ILE A 295 -20.09 -11.76 -6.46
N HIS A 296 -19.68 -12.69 -7.33
CA HIS A 296 -20.21 -14.06 -7.28
C HIS A 296 -19.55 -14.95 -6.21
N PHE A 297 -18.31 -14.67 -5.80
CA PHE A 297 -17.60 -15.51 -4.83
C PHE A 297 -18.12 -15.41 -3.36
N PRO A 298 -18.60 -14.25 -2.88
CA PRO A 298 -19.18 -14.09 -1.53
C PRO A 298 -20.71 -13.88 -1.49
N LYS A 299 -21.40 -13.85 -2.65
CA LYS A 299 -22.87 -13.66 -2.73
C LYS A 299 -23.61 -14.99 -2.54
N ARG A 300 -24.53 -15.01 -1.57
CA ARG A 300 -25.72 -15.87 -1.58
C ARG A 300 -26.93 -15.02 -2.00
N GLU A 301 -27.99 -15.63 -2.49
CA GLU A 301 -29.24 -14.95 -2.80
C GLU A 301 -30.42 -15.69 -2.16
N GLU A 302 -31.23 -14.96 -1.38
CA GLU A 302 -32.41 -15.51 -0.72
C GLU A 302 -33.56 -14.50 -0.83
N GLY A 303 -34.74 -14.97 -1.24
CA GLY A 303 -35.93 -14.11 -1.41
C GLY A 303 -35.74 -12.94 -2.41
N GLY A 304 -34.79 -13.05 -3.34
CA GLY A 304 -34.41 -11.97 -4.26
C GLY A 304 -33.56 -10.88 -3.62
N LYS A 305 -32.83 -11.17 -2.53
CA LYS A 305 -31.91 -10.26 -1.85
C LYS A 305 -30.51 -10.87 -1.76
N PHE A 306 -29.50 -10.07 -2.05
CA PHE A 306 -28.09 -10.50 -1.92
C PHE A 306 -27.67 -10.50 -0.45
N LEU A 307 -27.20 -11.66 0.03
CA LEU A 307 -26.59 -11.84 1.33
C LEU A 307 -25.08 -12.01 1.11
N LEU A 308 -24.28 -11.07 1.60
CA LEU A 308 -22.86 -10.93 1.26
C LEU A 308 -21.98 -11.24 2.47
N ALA A 309 -21.08 -12.22 2.35
CA ALA A 309 -20.10 -12.53 3.39
C ALA A 309 -18.71 -12.88 2.83
N TRP A 310 -17.69 -12.18 3.32
CA TRP A 310 -16.28 -12.53 3.14
C TRP A 310 -16.05 -14.02 3.44
N GLN A 311 -15.44 -14.77 2.51
CA GLN A 311 -15.05 -16.15 2.79
C GLN A 311 -13.89 -16.17 3.80
N ARG A 312 -14.10 -16.92 4.89
CA ARG A 312 -13.13 -17.05 5.99
C ARG A 312 -12.37 -18.36 5.83
N GLN A 313 -11.06 -18.35 6.12
CA GLN A 313 -10.31 -19.59 6.19
C GLN A 313 -10.80 -20.40 7.41
N TYR A 314 -11.65 -21.40 7.16
CA TYR A 314 -12.20 -22.34 8.15
C TYR A 314 -11.13 -23.28 8.74
N ASN A 315 -10.11 -22.70 9.36
CA ASN A 315 -9.12 -23.43 10.14
C ASN A 315 -9.82 -23.97 11.39
N ARG A 316 -10.22 -25.25 11.34
CA ARG A 316 -10.96 -25.96 12.41
C ARG A 316 -10.20 -26.01 13.76
N SER A 317 -8.98 -25.51 13.81
CA SER A 317 -8.24 -25.23 15.04
C SER A 317 -8.99 -24.20 15.89
N ARG A 318 -9.62 -24.64 16.98
CA ARG A 318 -10.35 -23.81 17.97
C ARG A 318 -9.44 -22.86 18.79
N THR A 319 -8.24 -22.58 18.31
CA THR A 319 -7.10 -21.98 19.03
C THR A 319 -7.08 -20.45 19.07
N LYS A 320 -8.05 -19.76 18.48
CA LYS A 320 -8.15 -18.28 18.52
C LYS A 320 -9.49 -17.83 19.14
N PRO A 321 -9.55 -16.67 19.83
CA PRO A 321 -10.78 -16.10 20.38
C PRO A 321 -11.79 -15.63 19.31
N SER A 322 -11.35 -15.44 18.07
CA SER A 322 -12.11 -15.14 16.84
C SER A 322 -11.45 -15.86 15.65
N CYS A 323 -12.17 -16.01 14.53
CA CYS A 323 -11.56 -16.43 13.27
C CYS A 323 -11.17 -15.19 12.45
N ASN A 324 -9.96 -15.16 11.90
CA ASN A 324 -9.51 -14.05 11.04
C ASN A 324 -10.33 -13.97 9.75
N THR A 325 -10.48 -12.75 9.22
CA THR A 325 -11.21 -12.45 7.98
C THR A 325 -10.30 -11.66 7.02
N VAL A 326 -9.15 -12.25 6.69
CA VAL A 326 -8.06 -11.67 5.88
C VAL A 326 -8.54 -11.00 4.58
N ALA A 327 -9.56 -11.59 3.93
CA ALA A 327 -10.17 -11.06 2.72
C ALA A 327 -10.71 -9.61 2.87
N SER A 328 -11.14 -9.19 4.06
CA SER A 328 -11.67 -7.83 4.24
C SER A 328 -10.60 -6.75 4.40
N GLY A 329 -9.31 -7.07 4.34
CA GLY A 329 -8.21 -6.16 4.69
C GLY A 329 -8.21 -5.73 6.18
N MET A 330 -9.02 -6.39 7.02
CA MET A 330 -9.13 -6.12 8.46
C MET A 330 -8.99 -7.46 9.21
N ASP A 331 -7.80 -8.06 9.09
CA ASP A 331 -7.45 -9.44 9.44
C ASP A 331 -8.05 -9.99 10.73
N ASP A 332 -7.93 -9.25 11.82
CA ASP A 332 -8.33 -9.63 13.18
C ASP A 332 -9.55 -8.87 13.71
N TYR A 333 -10.19 -8.02 12.88
CA TYR A 333 -11.45 -7.36 13.22
C TYR A 333 -12.49 -8.41 13.63
N PRO A 334 -13.07 -8.31 14.84
CA PRO A 334 -13.94 -9.36 15.34
C PRO A 334 -15.28 -9.34 14.58
N ARG A 335 -15.57 -10.47 13.92
CA ARG A 335 -16.85 -10.76 13.26
C ARG A 335 -17.69 -11.70 14.14
N VAL A 336 -18.64 -12.45 13.57
CA VAL A 336 -19.45 -13.43 14.33
C VAL A 336 -18.60 -14.40 15.16
N SER A 337 -19.16 -14.83 16.29
CA SER A 337 -18.48 -15.75 17.20
C SER A 337 -18.36 -17.17 16.61
N HIS A 338 -19.38 -17.66 15.91
CA HIS A 338 -19.42 -18.99 15.36
C HIS A 338 -19.60 -18.87 13.84
N PRO A 339 -18.52 -19.00 13.05
CA PRO A 339 -18.61 -18.85 11.61
C PRO A 339 -19.59 -19.84 10.99
N SER A 340 -20.40 -19.36 10.07
CA SER A 340 -21.57 -20.03 9.50
C SER A 340 -21.94 -19.38 8.18
N ASP A 341 -22.55 -20.12 7.25
CA ASP A 341 -22.97 -19.55 5.96
C ASP A 341 -23.92 -18.35 6.16
N ASP A 342 -24.68 -18.32 7.26
CA ASP A 342 -25.60 -17.25 7.69
C ASP A 342 -24.94 -15.92 8.12
N GLU A 343 -23.63 -15.77 7.92
CA GLU A 343 -22.93 -14.50 8.03
C GLU A 343 -23.45 -13.46 7.00
N MET A 344 -23.49 -12.19 7.41
CA MET A 344 -23.60 -11.03 6.52
C MET A 344 -22.64 -9.94 7.01
N HIS A 345 -21.77 -9.45 6.11
CA HIS A 345 -20.71 -8.50 6.42
C HIS A 345 -21.02 -7.12 5.81
N VAL A 346 -21.16 -6.09 6.65
CA VAL A 346 -21.66 -4.76 6.23
C VAL A 346 -20.66 -4.00 5.36
N ASP A 347 -19.37 -4.13 5.67
CA ASP A 347 -18.28 -3.57 4.89
C ASP A 347 -18.23 -4.17 3.48
N LEU A 348 -18.44 -5.48 3.34
CA LEU A 348 -18.55 -6.11 2.02
C LEU A 348 -19.76 -5.60 1.24
N ARG A 349 -20.92 -5.42 1.88
CA ARG A 349 -22.12 -4.86 1.22
C ARG A 349 -21.81 -3.49 0.59
N CYS A 350 -21.08 -2.64 1.31
CA CYS A 350 -20.66 -1.32 0.83
C CYS A 350 -19.57 -1.41 -0.26
N TRP A 351 -18.61 -2.33 -0.15
CA TRP A 351 -17.59 -2.55 -1.19
C TRP A 351 -18.18 -3.05 -2.52
N ILE A 352 -19.16 -3.97 -2.49
CA ILE A 352 -19.84 -4.43 -3.71
C ILE A 352 -20.71 -3.31 -4.30
N TYR A 353 -21.39 -2.51 -3.47
CA TYR A 353 -22.12 -1.31 -3.92
C TYR A 353 -21.21 -0.32 -4.65
N LEU A 354 -20.09 0.09 -4.03
CA LEU A 354 -19.13 1.02 -4.64
C LEU A 354 -18.57 0.46 -5.95
N ALA A 355 -18.17 -0.82 -5.96
CA ALA A 355 -17.67 -1.48 -7.15
C ALA A 355 -18.70 -1.51 -8.29
N ALA A 356 -19.98 -1.71 -7.97
CA ALA A 356 -21.07 -1.73 -8.94
C ALA A 356 -21.33 -0.33 -9.52
N ASP A 357 -21.30 0.74 -8.72
CA ASP A 357 -21.48 2.10 -9.24
C ASP A 357 -20.26 2.57 -10.04
N CYS A 358 -19.03 2.20 -9.64
CA CYS A 358 -17.84 2.39 -10.46
C CYS A 358 -17.97 1.70 -11.83
N MET A 359 -18.36 0.43 -11.87
CA MET A 359 -18.55 -0.30 -13.13
C MET A 359 -19.69 0.28 -13.98
N LYS A 360 -20.81 0.69 -13.37
CA LYS A 360 -21.91 1.42 -14.02
C LYS A 360 -21.42 2.73 -14.65
N PHE A 361 -20.62 3.51 -13.93
CA PHE A 361 -20.06 4.78 -14.39
C PHE A 361 -19.11 4.57 -15.57
N ILE A 362 -18.14 3.66 -15.46
CA ILE A 362 -17.20 3.31 -16.54
C ILE A 362 -17.95 2.79 -17.78
N THR A 363 -18.96 1.93 -17.59
CA THR A 363 -19.84 1.40 -18.67
C THR A 363 -20.57 2.53 -19.40
N THR A 364 -21.04 3.54 -18.65
CA THR A 364 -21.77 4.71 -19.17
C THR A 364 -20.85 5.65 -19.94
N PHE A 365 -19.69 5.99 -19.36
CA PHE A 365 -18.66 6.84 -19.99
C PHE A 365 -18.16 6.23 -21.30
N LEU A 366 -17.86 4.93 -21.32
CA LEU A 366 -17.47 4.19 -22.52
C LEU A 366 -18.65 3.83 -23.47
N GLN A 367 -19.86 4.35 -23.20
CA GLN A 367 -21.08 4.19 -24.01
C GLN A 367 -21.39 2.71 -24.37
N ARG A 368 -21.07 1.78 -23.47
CA ARG A 368 -21.15 0.33 -23.70
C ARG A 368 -22.61 -0.12 -23.71
N LYS A 369 -23.14 -0.42 -24.91
CA LYS A 369 -24.54 -0.84 -25.14
C LYS A 369 -24.92 -2.19 -24.53
N LYS A 370 -23.96 -2.94 -24.00
CA LYS A 370 -24.15 -4.19 -23.26
C LYS A 370 -22.98 -4.39 -22.31
N ALA A 371 -23.28 -4.66 -21.05
CA ALA A 371 -22.43 -5.31 -20.07
C ALA A 371 -22.88 -6.77 -19.88
N GLU A 372 -22.11 -7.59 -19.17
CA GLU A 372 -22.56 -8.93 -18.77
C GLU A 372 -23.44 -8.91 -17.50
N GLU A 373 -23.21 -7.96 -16.60
CA GLU A 373 -24.02 -7.73 -15.39
C GLU A 373 -24.91 -6.49 -15.53
N ASP A 374 -26.08 -6.47 -14.87
CA ASP A 374 -26.86 -5.24 -14.69
C ASP A 374 -26.36 -4.48 -13.46
N TYR A 375 -25.30 -3.69 -13.66
CA TYR A 375 -24.74 -2.84 -12.61
C TYR A 375 -25.76 -1.86 -12.02
N SER A 376 -26.80 -1.45 -12.77
CA SER A 376 -27.83 -0.52 -12.25
C SER A 376 -28.79 -1.22 -11.29
N SER A 377 -29.18 -2.46 -11.59
CA SER A 377 -29.96 -3.29 -10.67
C SER A 377 -29.18 -3.61 -9.39
N ILE A 378 -27.89 -3.96 -9.51
CA ILE A 378 -27.01 -4.24 -8.37
C ILE A 378 -26.85 -2.99 -7.49
N VAL A 379 -26.59 -1.82 -8.09
CA VAL A 379 -26.49 -0.55 -7.37
C VAL A 379 -27.79 -0.26 -6.61
N HIS A 380 -28.96 -0.31 -7.26
CA HIS A 380 -30.24 -0.04 -6.61
C HIS A 380 -30.51 -0.98 -5.42
N GLN A 381 -30.18 -2.27 -5.55
CA GLN A 381 -30.43 -3.26 -4.50
C GLN A 381 -29.49 -3.08 -3.30
N LEU A 382 -28.25 -2.66 -3.53
CA LEU A 382 -27.25 -2.44 -2.48
C LEU A 382 -27.23 -1.00 -1.94
N SER A 383 -27.83 -0.03 -2.63
CA SER A 383 -28.12 1.30 -2.09
C SER A 383 -29.43 1.36 -1.29
N ASP A 384 -30.25 0.31 -1.30
CA ASP A 384 -31.53 0.30 -0.58
C ASP A 384 -31.29 0.47 0.94
N PHE A 385 -31.83 1.57 1.48
CA PHE A 385 -31.64 2.01 2.85
C PHE A 385 -32.49 1.20 3.84
N ASP A 386 -33.71 0.80 3.47
CA ASP A 386 -34.58 0.01 4.35
C ASP A 386 -34.06 -1.41 4.52
N ASP A 387 -33.56 -2.04 3.45
CA ASP A 387 -32.88 -3.34 3.52
C ASP A 387 -31.55 -3.26 4.28
N LEU A 388 -30.73 -2.21 4.04
CA LEU A 388 -29.52 -1.96 4.83
C LEU A 388 -29.86 -1.88 6.33
N ASN A 389 -30.85 -1.06 6.69
CA ASN A 389 -31.24 -0.85 8.08
C ASN A 389 -31.81 -2.13 8.71
N LYS A 390 -32.63 -2.87 7.96
CA LYS A 390 -33.16 -4.17 8.38
C LYS A 390 -32.03 -5.16 8.67
N MET A 391 -31.10 -5.34 7.74
CA MET A 391 -29.99 -6.30 7.84
C MET A 391 -28.96 -5.91 8.91
N HIS A 392 -28.53 -4.64 8.95
CA HIS A 392 -27.31 -4.23 9.65
C HIS A 392 -27.48 -3.16 10.74
N TYR A 393 -28.43 -2.22 10.62
CA TYR A 393 -28.57 -1.15 11.61
C TYR A 393 -29.11 -1.66 12.95
N ASP A 394 -28.39 -1.39 14.03
CA ASP A 394 -28.77 -1.75 15.40
C ASP A 394 -29.21 -0.53 16.20
N ARG A 395 -30.37 -0.64 16.86
CA ARG A 395 -30.99 0.48 17.59
C ARG A 395 -30.40 0.71 18.98
N ASP A 396 -29.83 -0.33 19.59
CA ASP A 396 -29.26 -0.23 20.93
C ASP A 396 -27.84 0.35 20.87
N HIS A 397 -27.11 0.03 19.80
CA HIS A 397 -25.76 0.56 19.51
C HIS A 397 -25.77 1.81 18.60
N LYS A 398 -26.93 2.21 18.08
CA LYS A 398 -27.13 3.36 17.15
C LYS A 398 -26.26 3.33 15.88
N THR A 399 -25.86 2.14 15.41
CA THR A 399 -24.89 2.03 14.32
C THR A 399 -25.05 0.72 13.55
N TYR A 400 -24.30 0.56 12.47
CA TYR A 400 -24.33 -0.63 11.63
C TYR A 400 -23.42 -1.73 12.16
N LEU A 401 -23.90 -2.97 12.15
CA LEU A 401 -23.20 -4.14 12.66
C LEU A 401 -23.27 -5.29 11.66
N ASP A 402 -22.27 -6.17 11.69
CA ASP A 402 -22.34 -7.47 11.01
C ASP A 402 -23.44 -8.34 11.62
N PHE A 403 -23.92 -9.34 10.87
CA PHE A 403 -24.94 -10.28 11.33
C PHE A 403 -24.45 -11.73 11.23
N GLY A 404 -24.91 -12.57 12.17
CA GLY A 404 -24.82 -14.03 12.07
C GLY A 404 -24.69 -14.67 13.45
N ASN A 405 -24.11 -15.87 13.53
CA ASN A 405 -24.22 -16.70 14.72
C ASN A 405 -23.27 -16.26 15.86
N HIS A 406 -23.81 -15.55 16.86
CA HIS A 406 -23.03 -14.85 17.87
C HIS A 406 -23.41 -15.21 19.32
N ALA A 407 -22.36 -15.45 20.13
CA ALA A 407 -22.34 -15.52 21.58
C ALA A 407 -21.25 -14.54 22.06
N GLY A 408 -21.58 -13.64 22.99
CA GLY A 408 -20.67 -12.56 23.41
C GLY A 408 -19.62 -13.01 24.43
N LYS A 409 -19.95 -13.99 25.28
CA LYS A 409 -19.04 -14.49 26.32
C LYS A 409 -18.18 -15.65 25.85
N VAL A 410 -17.25 -15.34 24.94
CA VAL A 410 -16.27 -16.29 24.41
C VAL A 410 -14.96 -16.23 25.19
N ARG A 411 -14.45 -17.39 25.62
CA ARG A 411 -13.10 -17.54 26.20
C ARG A 411 -12.31 -18.65 25.52
N LEU A 412 -10.99 -18.54 25.52
CA LEU A 412 -10.10 -19.61 25.09
C LEU A 412 -9.62 -20.37 26.33
N VAL A 413 -9.88 -21.67 26.39
CA VAL A 413 -9.39 -22.59 27.43
C VAL A 413 -8.35 -23.50 26.79
N ILE A 414 -7.16 -23.63 27.37
CA ILE A 414 -6.14 -24.55 26.86
C ILE A 414 -6.37 -25.93 27.48
N ASP A 415 -6.70 -26.92 26.64
CA ASP A 415 -6.89 -28.31 27.03
C ASP A 415 -5.97 -29.22 26.20
N VAL A 416 -5.22 -30.10 26.87
CA VAL A 416 -4.17 -30.97 26.29
C VAL A 416 -3.29 -30.25 25.23
N GLY A 417 -2.87 -29.01 25.52
CA GLY A 417 -2.02 -28.21 24.63
C GLY A 417 -2.75 -27.61 23.40
N ARG A 418 -4.08 -27.75 23.30
CA ARG A 418 -4.91 -27.13 22.26
C ARG A 418 -5.80 -26.07 22.88
N GLY A 419 -5.82 -24.87 22.31
CA GLY A 419 -6.87 -23.90 22.61
C GLY A 419 -8.22 -24.43 22.14
N ILE A 420 -9.18 -24.51 23.06
CA ILE A 420 -10.59 -24.78 22.83
C ILE A 420 -11.36 -23.50 23.16
N ARG A 421 -12.08 -23.00 22.17
CA ARG A 421 -13.04 -21.91 22.30
C ARG A 421 -14.26 -22.41 23.07
N VAL A 422 -14.58 -21.77 24.20
CA VAL A 422 -15.66 -22.13 25.12
C VAL A 422 -16.54 -20.90 25.34
N THR A 423 -17.85 -21.05 25.20
CA THR A 423 -18.84 -20.05 25.61
C THR A 423 -19.57 -20.51 26.88
N ASN A 424 -20.23 -19.56 27.55
CA ASN A 424 -21.14 -19.85 28.67
C ASN A 424 -22.62 -19.68 28.25
N GLU A 425 -22.87 -19.48 26.95
CA GLU A 425 -24.16 -19.26 26.31
C GLU A 425 -24.13 -19.94 24.93
N GLU A 426 -25.27 -20.46 24.46
CA GLU A 426 -25.41 -20.93 23.09
C GLU A 426 -25.38 -19.73 22.13
N PRO A 427 -24.79 -19.86 20.93
CA PRO A 427 -24.75 -18.78 19.95
C PRO A 427 -26.09 -18.68 19.21
N GLU A 428 -26.49 -17.44 18.88
CA GLU A 428 -27.76 -17.14 18.22
C GLU A 428 -27.53 -16.22 17.01
N LEU A 429 -28.39 -16.31 15.99
CA LEU A 429 -28.35 -15.39 14.85
C LEU A 429 -28.77 -13.98 15.26
N LYS A 430 -27.82 -13.05 15.36
CA LYS A 430 -28.05 -11.66 15.76
C LYS A 430 -27.02 -10.69 15.18
N LYS A 431 -27.30 -9.39 15.34
CA LYS A 431 -26.34 -8.31 15.07
C LYS A 431 -25.17 -8.41 16.07
N VAL A 432 -23.95 -8.26 15.56
CA VAL A 432 -22.70 -8.53 16.28
C VAL A 432 -22.21 -7.24 16.94
N PRO A 433 -22.16 -7.12 18.28
CA PRO A 433 -21.87 -5.86 18.98
C PRO A 433 -20.37 -5.52 18.97
N HIS A 434 -19.83 -5.28 17.78
CA HIS A 434 -18.46 -4.91 17.52
C HIS A 434 -18.46 -3.59 16.74
N VAL A 435 -18.41 -2.48 17.48
CA VAL A 435 -18.43 -1.12 16.94
C VAL A 435 -17.00 -0.71 16.57
N GLY A 436 -16.79 -0.27 15.34
CA GLY A 436 -15.49 0.14 14.80
C GLY A 436 -15.59 0.47 13.31
N TYR A 437 -14.49 0.35 12.56
CA TYR A 437 -14.49 0.74 11.14
C TYR A 437 -15.57 0.07 10.28
N ALA A 438 -15.88 -1.22 10.51
CA ALA A 438 -16.95 -1.92 9.79
C ALA A 438 -18.31 -1.17 9.91
N SER A 439 -18.61 -0.62 11.09
CA SER A 439 -19.85 0.12 11.37
C SER A 439 -19.98 1.43 10.60
N LEU A 440 -18.86 2.04 10.22
CA LEU A 440 -18.83 3.31 9.51
C LEU A 440 -18.99 3.14 7.99
N PHE A 441 -18.90 1.92 7.44
CA PHE A 441 -18.92 1.71 5.98
C PHE A 441 -20.12 2.30 5.25
N PRO A 442 -21.37 2.20 5.75
CA PRO A 442 -22.52 2.80 5.04
C PRO A 442 -22.51 4.34 5.00
N PHE A 443 -21.86 4.98 5.97
CA PHE A 443 -21.57 6.42 5.95
C PHE A 443 -20.47 6.71 4.92
N MET A 444 -19.34 5.99 5.01
CA MET A 444 -18.19 6.14 4.11
C MET A 444 -18.52 5.86 2.63
N SER A 445 -19.56 5.06 2.37
CA SER A 445 -20.08 4.79 1.02
C SER A 445 -21.33 5.59 0.67
N LYS A 446 -21.69 6.65 1.41
CA LYS A 446 -22.81 7.57 1.11
C LYS A 446 -24.17 6.89 0.87
N ILE A 447 -24.45 5.77 1.55
CA ILE A 447 -25.76 5.05 1.43
C ILE A 447 -26.80 5.65 2.40
N ILE A 448 -26.36 6.31 3.47
CA ILE A 448 -27.24 6.93 4.47
C ILE A 448 -27.81 8.25 3.91
N PRO A 449 -29.14 8.43 3.82
CA PRO A 449 -29.71 9.69 3.35
C PRO A 449 -29.43 10.86 4.32
N PRO A 450 -29.16 12.08 3.82
CA PRO A 450 -28.70 13.21 4.64
C PRO A 450 -29.76 13.81 5.55
N HIS A 451 -31.03 13.51 5.32
CA HIS A 451 -32.15 13.91 6.18
C HIS A 451 -32.55 12.80 7.20
N SER A 452 -31.69 11.82 7.46
CA SER A 452 -32.01 10.70 8.35
C SER A 452 -31.39 10.85 9.75
N GLU A 453 -32.18 10.54 10.79
CA GLU A 453 -31.72 10.45 12.19
C GLU A 453 -30.52 9.48 12.34
N ILE A 454 -30.38 8.52 11.43
CA ILE A 454 -29.26 7.56 11.45
C ILE A 454 -27.94 8.25 11.04
N LEU A 455 -27.97 9.27 10.17
CA LEU A 455 -26.79 10.08 9.84
C LEU A 455 -26.33 10.86 11.07
N GLU A 456 -27.24 11.61 11.70
CA GLU A 456 -26.98 12.33 12.97
C GLU A 456 -26.33 11.39 13.99
N GLN A 457 -26.84 10.17 14.13
CA GLN A 457 -26.30 9.17 15.06
C GLN A 457 -24.92 8.60 14.66
N GLN A 458 -24.55 8.59 13.37
CA GLN A 458 -23.19 8.25 12.96
C GLN A 458 -22.23 9.41 13.20
N LEU A 459 -22.68 10.65 12.98
CA LEU A 459 -21.93 11.86 13.30
C LEU A 459 -21.71 11.99 14.82
N ASP A 460 -22.72 11.74 15.65
CA ASP A 460 -22.61 11.59 17.11
C ASP A 460 -21.52 10.58 17.49
N LEU A 461 -21.53 9.39 16.86
CA LEU A 461 -20.58 8.31 17.15
C LEU A 461 -19.13 8.70 16.82
N ILE A 462 -18.92 9.41 15.71
CA ILE A 462 -17.60 9.90 15.27
C ILE A 462 -17.11 11.08 16.13
N SER A 463 -18.01 12.01 16.49
CA SER A 463 -17.67 13.31 17.09
C SER A 463 -17.60 13.32 18.61
N SER A 464 -18.54 12.65 19.29
CA SER A 464 -18.81 12.88 20.73
C SER A 464 -18.13 11.88 21.66
N ASN A 465 -17.50 10.83 21.11
CA ASN A 465 -17.45 9.54 21.79
C ASN A 465 -16.06 8.91 21.89
N GLU A 466 -15.59 8.76 23.13
CA GLU A 466 -14.41 7.94 23.51
C GLU A 466 -14.49 6.48 23.02
N LEU A 467 -15.64 6.00 22.53
CA LEU A 467 -15.75 4.66 21.95
C LEU A 467 -14.88 4.50 20.70
N VAL A 468 -15.01 5.38 19.70
CA VAL A 468 -14.29 5.23 18.40
C VAL A 468 -13.38 6.40 18.04
N CYS A 469 -13.40 7.51 18.78
CA CYS A 469 -12.44 8.60 18.60
C CYS A 469 -11.41 8.64 19.74
N SER A 470 -10.21 9.14 19.44
CA SER A 470 -9.11 9.34 20.39
C SER A 470 -8.31 10.60 20.02
N ASP A 471 -7.47 11.08 20.94
CA ASP A 471 -6.54 12.21 20.76
C ASP A 471 -5.58 12.08 19.55
N TYR A 472 -5.57 10.92 18.88
CA TYR A 472 -4.70 10.58 17.74
C TYR A 472 -5.48 10.16 16.48
N GLY A 473 -6.82 10.28 16.48
CA GLY A 473 -7.69 9.86 15.37
C GLY A 473 -8.61 8.67 15.69
N LEU A 474 -9.17 8.05 14.65
CA LEU A 474 -10.24 7.03 14.78
C LEU A 474 -9.72 5.63 15.08
N LEU A 475 -10.37 4.96 16.03
CA LEU A 475 -10.07 3.62 16.51
C LEU A 475 -10.70 2.54 15.63
N SER A 476 -9.89 1.57 15.24
CA SER A 476 -10.32 0.41 14.43
C SER A 476 -11.43 -0.41 15.06
N LEU A 477 -11.45 -0.52 16.39
CA LEU A 477 -12.49 -1.17 17.19
C LEU A 477 -12.56 -0.46 18.55
N ALA A 478 -13.77 -0.34 19.09
CA ALA A 478 -14.01 0.53 20.23
C ALA A 478 -13.19 0.18 21.50
N LYS A 479 -12.55 1.21 22.07
CA LYS A 479 -11.75 1.20 23.33
C LYS A 479 -10.68 0.11 23.51
N THR A 480 -10.30 -0.64 22.47
CA THR A 480 -9.37 -1.79 22.60
C THR A 480 -8.37 -1.96 21.46
N SER A 481 -8.20 -0.99 20.56
CA SER A 481 -7.45 -1.20 19.29
C SER A 481 -6.71 0.05 18.79
N PHE A 482 -6.20 0.03 17.57
CA PHE A 482 -5.24 1.01 17.02
C PHE A 482 -5.89 2.01 16.07
N VAL A 483 -5.20 3.12 15.80
CA VAL A 483 -5.57 4.09 14.76
C VAL A 483 -4.90 3.75 13.43
N ILE A 484 -5.66 3.80 12.33
CA ILE A 484 -5.22 3.52 10.95
C ILE A 484 -5.78 4.59 9.99
N ILE A 485 -4.91 5.11 9.12
CA ILE A 485 -5.17 6.31 8.28
C ILE A 485 -6.32 6.15 7.28
N ILE A 486 -6.57 4.94 6.74
CA ILE A 486 -7.67 4.65 5.78
C ILE A 486 -9.01 5.19 6.30
N SER A 487 -9.31 4.89 7.58
CA SER A 487 -10.61 5.17 8.19
C SER A 487 -10.95 6.67 8.22
N SER A 488 -9.96 7.53 8.49
CA SER A 488 -10.15 8.97 8.55
C SER A 488 -10.34 9.60 7.17
N MET A 489 -9.76 9.01 6.12
CA MET A 489 -10.00 9.46 4.74
C MET A 489 -11.36 9.05 4.19
N GLN A 490 -11.78 7.81 4.43
CA GLN A 490 -13.03 7.31 3.85
C GLN A 490 -14.29 7.96 4.45
N LEU A 491 -14.18 8.67 5.58
CA LEU A 491 -15.26 9.54 6.08
C LEU A 491 -15.48 10.79 5.20
N PHE A 492 -14.43 11.31 4.57
CA PHE A 492 -14.45 12.63 3.91
C PHE A 492 -14.12 12.50 2.42
N VAL A 493 -14.83 11.60 1.74
CA VAL A 493 -14.91 11.52 0.28
C VAL A 493 -15.65 12.75 -0.26
N HIS A 494 -14.96 13.89 -0.26
CA HIS A 494 -15.54 15.18 -0.62
C HIS A 494 -15.76 15.34 -2.13
N ASP A 495 -16.79 16.13 -2.42
CA ASP A 495 -17.16 16.75 -3.69
C ASP A 495 -17.24 15.86 -4.94
N THR A 496 -18.42 15.87 -5.56
CA THR A 496 -18.49 15.92 -7.02
C THR A 496 -19.86 16.46 -7.42
N LYS A 497 -19.93 17.04 -8.61
CA LYS A 497 -21.18 17.38 -9.31
C LYS A 497 -21.94 16.13 -9.82
N ARG A 498 -21.73 14.97 -9.17
CA ARG A 498 -22.36 13.67 -9.48
C ARG A 498 -23.83 13.64 -9.03
N SER A 499 -24.23 14.59 -8.19
CA SER A 499 -25.62 14.94 -7.88
C SER A 499 -25.86 16.44 -8.06
N ASP A 500 -26.79 16.82 -8.94
CA ASP A 500 -27.43 18.16 -8.97
C ASP A 500 -28.46 18.34 -7.81
N GLU A 501 -28.38 17.53 -6.76
CA GLU A 501 -29.32 17.51 -5.64
C GLU A 501 -28.85 18.40 -4.48
N PRO A 502 -29.78 19.02 -3.72
CA PRO A 502 -29.46 19.90 -2.58
C PRO A 502 -28.91 19.16 -1.35
N THR A 503 -28.67 17.86 -1.46
CA THR A 503 -28.23 16.93 -0.41
C THR A 503 -26.81 17.22 0.08
N THR A 504 -25.88 17.54 -0.82
CA THR A 504 -24.44 17.76 -0.49
C THR A 504 -24.18 19.07 0.25
N MET A 505 -24.92 20.14 -0.06
CA MET A 505 -24.91 21.37 0.74
C MET A 505 -25.42 21.13 2.17
N LEU A 506 -26.33 20.16 2.33
CA LEU A 506 -26.99 19.88 3.60
C LEU A 506 -26.11 19.05 4.54
N GLU A 507 -25.37 18.07 4.03
CA GLU A 507 -24.36 17.34 4.82
C GLU A 507 -23.30 18.30 5.36
N ARG A 508 -22.82 19.22 4.52
CA ARG A 508 -21.89 20.28 4.91
C ARG A 508 -22.50 21.20 5.97
N SER A 509 -23.74 21.65 5.77
CA SER A 509 -24.40 22.52 6.76
C SER A 509 -24.64 21.82 8.10
N HIS A 510 -24.93 20.51 8.13
CA HIS A 510 -25.05 19.77 9.39
C HIS A 510 -23.69 19.64 10.08
N MET A 511 -22.61 19.34 9.35
CA MET A 511 -21.26 19.33 9.92
C MET A 511 -20.87 20.70 10.53
N ASP A 512 -21.22 21.80 9.85
CA ASP A 512 -21.05 23.16 10.37
C ASP A 512 -21.92 23.41 11.63
N GLU A 513 -23.16 22.89 11.66
CA GLU A 513 -24.12 23.06 12.77
C GLU A 513 -23.73 22.26 14.03
N TYR A 514 -23.02 21.13 13.88
CA TYR A 514 -22.49 20.31 14.98
C TYR A 514 -21.31 20.95 15.74
N GLN A 515 -20.80 22.11 15.30
CA GLN A 515 -19.73 22.88 15.97
C GLN A 515 -18.46 22.06 16.31
N LEU A 516 -18.10 21.13 15.43
CA LEU A 516 -16.80 20.46 15.45
C LEU A 516 -15.69 21.48 15.15
N HIS A 517 -15.10 22.07 16.19
CA HIS A 517 -13.87 22.83 16.07
C HIS A 517 -12.81 22.02 15.29
N ASP A 518 -12.21 22.60 14.25
CA ASP A 518 -11.31 21.90 13.31
C ASP A 518 -10.18 21.15 14.01
N SER A 519 -9.70 21.70 15.13
CA SER A 519 -8.68 21.10 16.00
C SER A 519 -9.04 19.72 16.59
N CYS A 520 -10.34 19.41 16.65
CA CYS A 520 -10.90 18.19 17.24
C CYS A 520 -11.40 17.19 16.18
N LEU A 521 -11.35 17.54 14.88
CA LEU A 521 -11.67 16.59 13.82
C LEU A 521 -10.66 15.43 13.83
N PRO A 522 -11.08 14.17 13.67
CA PRO A 522 -10.16 13.04 13.78
C PRO A 522 -9.04 13.06 12.73
N GLN A 523 -9.25 13.72 11.59
CA GLN A 523 -8.22 13.95 10.57
C GLN A 523 -7.10 14.87 11.08
N THR A 524 -7.44 15.93 11.82
CA THR A 524 -6.49 16.92 12.37
C THR A 524 -5.66 16.31 13.50
N LEU A 525 -6.31 15.51 14.36
CA LEU A 525 -5.66 14.75 15.43
C LEU A 525 -4.69 13.71 14.86
N LEU A 526 -5.13 12.93 13.87
CA LEU A 526 -4.31 11.96 13.15
C LEU A 526 -3.12 12.64 12.44
N PHE A 527 -3.36 13.72 11.71
CA PHE A 527 -2.34 14.48 11.00
C PHE A 527 -1.27 15.03 11.96
N SER A 528 -1.69 15.70 13.03
CA SER A 528 -0.78 16.20 14.07
C SER A 528 0.07 15.08 14.68
N ASN A 529 -0.53 13.91 14.91
CA ASN A 529 0.17 12.75 15.44
C ASN A 529 1.18 12.15 14.45
N VAL A 530 0.83 11.99 13.16
CA VAL A 530 1.74 11.46 12.14
C VAL A 530 2.94 12.39 11.94
N VAL A 531 2.71 13.71 11.87
CA VAL A 531 3.79 14.71 11.77
C VAL A 531 4.66 14.68 13.03
N GLY A 532 4.04 14.58 14.22
CA GLY A 532 4.74 14.47 15.50
C GLY A 532 5.60 13.22 15.64
N GLU A 533 5.12 12.05 15.21
CA GLU A 533 5.90 10.81 15.21
C GLU A 533 7.02 10.84 14.15
N TYR A 534 6.76 11.37 12.96
CA TYR A 534 7.79 11.48 11.93
C TYR A 534 8.94 12.41 12.35
N ASP A 535 8.65 13.53 13.01
CA ASP A 535 9.70 14.44 13.52
C ASP A 535 10.62 13.75 14.54
N LYS A 536 10.05 12.85 15.38
CA LYS A 536 10.77 12.03 16.37
C LYS A 536 11.54 10.85 15.77
N THR A 537 10.91 10.08 14.87
CA THR A 537 11.41 8.77 14.42
C THR A 537 11.94 8.74 12.99
N ARG A 538 11.64 9.75 12.18
CA ARG A 538 11.90 9.82 10.72
C ARG A 538 11.35 8.63 9.92
N TYR A 539 10.23 8.07 10.41
CA TYR A 539 9.51 6.96 9.78
C TYR A 539 8.01 7.25 9.80
N ILE A 540 7.32 6.89 8.71
CA ILE A 540 5.85 6.76 8.69
C ILE A 540 5.51 5.30 9.04
N TRP A 541 4.47 5.10 9.84
CA TRP A 541 4.14 3.82 10.47
C TRP A 541 2.82 3.22 9.97
N GLU A 542 2.71 1.90 10.06
CA GLU A 542 1.55 1.09 9.63
C GLU A 542 0.27 1.45 10.39
N ARG A 543 0.40 1.75 11.70
CA ARG A 543 -0.68 2.13 12.63
C ARG A 543 -0.11 2.93 13.80
N TYR A 544 -0.98 3.52 14.62
CA TYR A 544 -0.59 4.32 15.79
C TYR A 544 -1.34 3.87 17.07
N ASP A 545 -0.68 3.94 18.22
CA ASP A 545 -1.23 3.55 19.53
C ASP A 545 -2.27 4.54 20.05
N GLN A 546 -3.46 4.04 20.43
CA GLN A 546 -4.60 4.83 20.92
C GLN A 546 -4.36 5.60 22.24
N THR A 547 -3.28 5.30 22.99
CA THR A 547 -3.01 5.91 24.32
C THR A 547 -1.80 6.85 24.35
N LYS A 548 -0.96 6.83 23.33
CA LYS A 548 0.32 7.59 23.26
C LYS A 548 0.59 8.23 21.90
N GLY A 549 -0.18 7.87 20.87
CA GLY A 549 0.07 8.24 19.49
C GLY A 549 1.26 7.52 18.85
N THR A 550 2.01 6.69 19.60
CA THR A 550 3.29 6.13 19.13
C THR A 550 3.11 5.20 17.93
N GLY A 551 4.00 5.34 16.94
CA GLY A 551 4.00 4.53 15.73
C GLY A 551 4.30 3.05 15.99
N GLU A 552 3.52 2.18 15.36
CA GLU A 552 3.63 0.72 15.47
C GLU A 552 3.64 0.02 14.11
N GLY A 553 3.96 -1.28 14.13
CA GLY A 553 3.89 -2.14 12.95
C GLY A 553 5.12 -1.99 12.06
N GLY A 554 4.91 -1.81 10.77
CA GLY A 554 5.92 -1.50 9.76
C GLY A 554 6.38 -0.07 9.86
N ARG A 555 7.68 0.16 9.65
CA ARG A 555 8.31 1.48 9.54
C ARG A 555 8.66 1.76 8.08
N ASN A 556 8.59 3.03 7.67
CA ASN A 556 8.43 3.37 6.24
C ASN A 556 7.32 2.50 5.63
N PHE A 557 6.18 2.49 6.32
CA PHE A 557 4.95 1.99 5.76
C PHE A 557 4.36 3.13 4.94
N THR A 558 4.45 3.01 3.62
CA THR A 558 3.94 3.98 2.64
C THR A 558 2.98 3.32 1.65
N GLY A 559 2.27 2.29 2.14
CA GLY A 559 0.94 1.92 1.67
C GLY A 559 -0.10 2.94 2.11
N TRP A 560 -1.20 2.48 2.71
CA TRP A 560 -2.26 3.37 3.17
C TRP A 560 -1.81 4.54 4.06
N SER A 561 -0.69 4.43 4.79
CA SER A 561 -0.21 5.52 5.65
C SER A 561 0.41 6.69 4.86
N ALA A 562 0.74 6.52 3.58
CA ALA A 562 1.16 7.63 2.73
C ALA A 562 -0.01 8.55 2.34
N LEU A 563 -1.26 8.06 2.43
CA LEU A 563 -2.49 8.83 2.20
C LEU A 563 -2.63 10.05 3.13
N ILE A 564 -1.81 10.16 4.18
CA ILE A 564 -1.69 11.38 4.98
C ILE A 564 -1.40 12.63 4.13
N LEU A 565 -0.78 12.44 2.95
CA LEU A 565 -0.56 13.48 1.95
C LEU A 565 -1.87 14.01 1.33
N LEU A 566 -2.90 13.17 1.16
CA LEU A 566 -4.22 13.62 0.66
C LEU A 566 -5.03 14.35 1.76
N ILE A 567 -4.85 13.96 3.02
CA ILE A 567 -5.38 14.70 4.18
C ILE A 567 -4.71 16.08 4.28
N MET A 568 -3.39 16.14 4.09
CA MET A 568 -2.59 17.36 4.12
C MET A 568 -2.95 18.39 3.03
N THR A 569 -3.57 17.95 1.94
CA THR A 569 -3.94 18.77 0.77
C THR A 569 -5.44 18.98 0.63
N GLU A 570 -6.24 18.33 1.49
CA GLU A 570 -7.70 18.19 1.36
C GLU A 570 -8.15 17.67 -0.04
N ASP A 571 -7.30 16.90 -0.72
CA ASP A 571 -7.49 16.43 -2.10
C ASP A 571 -8.02 14.98 -2.11
N TYR A 572 -9.28 14.86 -1.70
CA TYR A 572 -9.97 13.58 -1.54
C TYR A 572 -10.48 13.05 -2.91
N PRO A 573 -10.17 11.78 -3.28
CA PRO A 573 -10.66 11.19 -4.53
C PRO A 573 -12.18 11.08 -4.58
N CYS A 574 -12.77 11.41 -5.72
CA CYS A 574 -14.22 11.57 -5.86
C CYS A 574 -14.96 10.22 -6.06
N LEU A 575 -15.79 9.80 -5.10
CA LEU A 575 -16.78 8.72 -5.27
C LEU A 575 -18.19 9.30 -5.39
#